data_AF-A0ABD5FEQ0-F1
#
_entry.id   AF-A0ABD5FEQ0-F1
#
_cell.length_a   1.000
_cell.length_b   1.000
_cell.length_c   1.000
_cell.angle_alpha   90.00
_cell.angle_beta   90.00
_cell.angle_gamma   90.00
#
_symmetry.space_group_name_H-M   'P 1'
#
loop_
_entity.id
_entity.type
_entity.pdbx_description
1 polymer ?
#
loop_
_entity_poly.entity_id
_entity_poly.type
_entity_poly.pdbx_seq_one_letter_code
_entity_poly.pdbx_strand_id
1 'polypeptide(L)' 'PSQRGLNEHSNGLLRRDGLPKTMDFRDTDETFIQSVASKRNHIPRKSLNYRTPLEVFLSCIDKDILSSLI' A
#
# COMPACT_ATOMS: atom_id res chain seq x y z
N PRO A 1 12.41 -4.71 15.84
CA PRO A 1 13.01 -5.95 15.30
C PRO A 1 11.92 -6.99 14.95
N SER A 2 11.40 -6.93 13.72
CA SER A 2 10.40 -7.85 13.11
C SER A 2 9.81 -7.29 11.81
N GLN A 3 10.00 -6.00 11.53
CA GLN A 3 9.44 -5.32 10.36
C GLN A 3 9.91 -5.88 9.01
N ARG A 4 11.14 -6.44 8.93
CA ARG A 4 11.70 -6.88 7.64
C ARG A 4 10.84 -7.94 6.97
N GLY A 5 10.42 -8.97 7.71
CA GLY A 5 9.58 -10.05 7.14
C GLY A 5 8.23 -9.53 6.66
N LEU A 6 7.63 -8.59 7.39
CA LEU A 6 6.38 -7.95 6.99
C LEU A 6 6.56 -7.11 5.72
N ASN A 7 7.64 -6.34 5.62
CA ASN A 7 7.94 -5.55 4.43
C ASN A 7 8.21 -6.44 3.21
N GLU A 8 8.91 -7.56 3.39
CA GLU A 8 9.16 -8.53 2.32
C GLU A 8 7.86 -9.20 1.83
N HIS A 9 6.94 -9.52 2.75
CA HIS A 9 5.60 -10.01 2.40
C HIS A 9 4.82 -8.98 1.58
N SER A 10 4.73 -7.74 2.06
CA SER A 10 4.03 -6.64 1.36
C SER A 10 4.62 -6.36 -0.02
N ASN A 11 5.95 -6.36 -0.15
CA ASN A 11 6.62 -6.21 -1.45
C ASN A 11 6.35 -7.40 -2.38
N GLY A 12 6.25 -8.62 -1.85
CA GLY A 12 5.83 -9.79 -2.62
C GLY A 12 4.44 -9.61 -3.23
N LEU A 13 3.51 -8.99 -2.49
CA LEU A 13 2.18 -8.67 -2.98
C LEU A 13 2.22 -7.63 -4.11
N LEU A 14 3.01 -6.57 -4.00
CA LEU A 14 3.16 -5.57 -5.08
C LEU A 14 3.70 -6.21 -6.38
N ARG A 15 4.66 -7.14 -6.25
CA ARG A 15 5.22 -7.86 -7.41
C ARG A 15 4.21 -8.74 -8.14
N ARG A 16 3.29 -9.39 -7.41
CA ARG A 16 2.20 -10.19 -8.01
C ARG A 16 1.21 -9.34 -8.80
N ASP A 17 1.09 -8.06 -8.46
CA ASP A 17 0.09 -7.16 -9.02
C ASP A 17 0.66 -6.26 -10.13
N GLY A 18 1.83 -6.59 -10.68
CA GLY A 18 2.36 -5.94 -11.87
C GLY A 18 3.55 -5.02 -11.64
N LEU A 19 4.18 -5.05 -10.45
CA LEU A 19 5.46 -4.37 -10.20
C LEU A 19 6.62 -5.38 -10.02
N PRO A 20 7.07 -6.10 -11.08
CA PRO A 20 8.17 -7.05 -11.01
C PRO A 20 9.43 -6.48 -10.37
N LYS A 21 10.25 -7.36 -9.78
CA LYS A 21 11.47 -6.95 -9.07
C LYS A 21 12.48 -6.21 -9.96
N THR A 22 12.52 -6.52 -11.25
CA THR A 22 13.44 -5.94 -12.25
C THR A 22 12.74 -4.98 -13.19
N MET A 23 11.56 -4.47 -12.82
CA MET A 23 10.84 -3.47 -13.62
C MET A 23 11.61 -2.15 -13.61
N ASP A 24 11.75 -1.52 -14.77
CA ASP A 24 12.33 -0.18 -14.89
C ASP A 24 11.23 0.88 -14.71
N PHE A 25 11.33 1.65 -13.64
CA PHE A 25 10.34 2.68 -13.33
C PHE A 25 10.53 3.97 -14.13
N ARG A 26 11.63 4.15 -14.87
CA ARG A 26 11.89 5.40 -15.62
C ARG A 26 10.87 5.66 -16.71
N ASP A 27 10.46 4.61 -17.40
CA ASP A 27 9.48 4.67 -18.49
C ASP A 27 8.11 4.09 -18.06
N THR A 28 7.94 3.79 -16.77
CA THR A 28 6.68 3.27 -16.25
C THR A 28 5.73 4.43 -15.97
N ASP A 29 4.50 4.29 -16.45
CA ASP A 29 3.45 5.25 -16.17
C ASP A 29 3.17 5.36 -14.66
N GLU A 30 3.20 6.58 -14.14
CA GLU A 30 2.96 6.83 -12.72
C GLU A 30 1.55 6.42 -12.33
N THR A 31 0.56 6.60 -13.22
CA THR A 31 -0.83 6.22 -12.92
C THR A 31 -0.97 4.71 -12.75
N PHE A 32 -0.19 3.91 -13.49
CA PHE A 32 -0.11 2.47 -13.27
C PHE A 32 0.43 2.13 -11.87
N ILE A 33 1.54 2.75 -11.44
CA ILE A 33 2.11 2.52 -10.10
C ILE A 33 1.10 2.88 -9.01
N GLN A 34 0.46 4.04 -9.13
CA GLN A 34 -0.57 4.50 -8.20
C GLN A 34 -1.78 3.56 -8.20
N SER A 35 -2.18 3.01 -9.35
CA SER A 35 -3.29 2.05 -9.45
C SER A 35 -3.00 0.75 -8.69
N VAL A 36 -1.77 0.24 -8.76
CA VAL A 36 -1.35 -0.97 -8.04
C VAL A 36 -1.35 -0.70 -6.52
N ALA A 37 -0.81 0.44 -6.09
CA ALA A 37 -0.81 0.83 -4.69
C ALA A 37 -2.24 1.01 -4.17
N SER A 38 -3.08 1.74 -4.90
CA SER A 38 -4.49 1.98 -4.56
C SER A 38 -5.25 0.66 -4.44
N LYS A 39 -5.13 -0.23 -5.43
CA LYS A 39 -5.72 -1.57 -5.37
C LYS A 39 -5.30 -2.30 -4.11
N ARG A 40 -4.01 -2.34 -3.77
CA ARG A 40 -3.53 -3.04 -2.56
C ARG A 40 -4.04 -2.43 -1.26
N ASN A 41 -4.11 -1.10 -1.19
CA ASN A 41 -4.57 -0.35 -0.02
C ASN A 41 -6.08 -0.46 0.21
N HIS A 42 -6.86 -0.82 -0.82
CA HIS A 42 -8.31 -1.03 -0.74
C HIS A 42 -8.72 -2.51 -0.58
N ILE A 43 -7.79 -3.48 -0.55
CA ILE A 43 -8.16 -4.88 -0.31
C ILE A 43 -8.26 -5.15 1.20
N PRO A 44 -9.41 -5.63 1.70
CA PRO A 44 -9.57 -6.10 3.08
C PRO A 44 -8.51 -7.10 3.52
N ARG A 45 -8.03 -6.98 4.76
CA ARG A 45 -7.07 -7.92 5.36
C ARG A 45 -7.69 -8.62 6.56
N LYS A 46 -7.63 -9.95 6.59
CA LYS A 46 -8.10 -10.74 7.74
C LYS A 46 -7.42 -10.32 9.05
N SER A 47 -6.12 -10.00 9.01
CA SER A 47 -5.36 -9.50 10.15
C SER A 47 -5.81 -8.13 10.67
N LEU A 48 -6.58 -7.39 9.88
CA LEU A 48 -7.15 -6.08 10.23
C LEU A 48 -8.65 -6.17 10.55
N ASN A 49 -9.16 -7.36 10.88
CA ASN A 49 -10.58 -7.64 11.03
C ASN A 49 -11.39 -7.29 9.77
N TYR A 50 -10.84 -7.64 8.60
CA TYR A 50 -11.42 -7.37 7.28
C TYR A 50 -11.59 -5.88 6.94
N ARG A 51 -10.92 -4.98 7.66
CA ARG A 51 -10.73 -3.59 7.23
C ARG A 51 -9.63 -3.48 6.19
N THR A 52 -9.67 -2.41 5.41
CA THR A 52 -8.64 -2.10 4.41
C THR A 52 -7.43 -1.44 5.09
N PRO A 53 -6.20 -1.61 4.55
CA PRO A 53 -5.05 -0.86 5.03
C PRO A 53 -5.27 0.66 5.06
N LEU A 54 -5.98 1.20 4.07
CA LEU A 54 -6.31 2.64 4.02
C LEU A 54 -7.21 3.05 5.19
N GLU A 55 -8.29 2.31 5.47
CA GLU A 55 -9.19 2.61 6.60
C GLU A 55 -8.45 2.62 7.93
N VAL A 56 -7.59 1.62 8.17
CA VAL A 56 -6.81 1.53 9.41
C VAL A 56 -5.82 2.69 9.48
N PHE A 57 -5.13 3.00 8.39
CA PHE A 57 -4.20 4.13 8.33
C PHE A 57 -4.90 5.45 8.67
N LEU A 58 -6.04 5.74 8.04
CA LEU A 58 -6.82 6.95 8.30
C LEU A 58 -7.33 7.02 9.75
N SER A 59 -7.64 5.87 10.38
CA SER A 59 -8.04 5.83 11.79
C SER A 59 -6.90 6.12 12.77
N CYS A 60 -5.65 6.02 12.33
CA CYS A 60 -4.47 6.27 13.15
C CYS A 60 -3.90 7.69 12.99
N ILE A 61 -4.42 8.48 12.04
CA ILE A 61 -3.96 9.86 11.81
C ILE A 61 -4.87 10.82 12.59
N ASP A 62 -4.26 11.82 13.23
CA ASP A 62 -4.99 12.89 13.89
C ASP A 62 -5.81 13.71 12.89
N LYS A 63 -7.01 14.11 13.29
CA LYS A 63 -7.92 14.90 12.44
C LYS A 63 -7.29 16.20 11.96
N ASP A 64 -6.42 16.79 12.76
CA ASP A 64 -5.72 18.04 12.44
C ASP A 64 -4.61 17.83 11.39
N ILE A 65 -4.01 16.63 11.34
CA ILE A 65 -3.05 16.28 10.29
C ILE A 65 -3.81 15.95 8.99
N LEU A 66 -4.93 15.23 9.09
CA LEU A 66 -5.79 14.91 7.94
C LEU A 66 -6.32 16.17 7.23
N SER A 67 -6.73 17.19 7.99
CA SER A 67 -7.22 18.45 7.41
C SER A 67 -6.14 19.27 6.69
N SER A 68 -4.86 19.01 6.96
CA SER A 68 -3.74 19.66 6.28
C SER A 68 -3.27 18.95 5.01
N LEU A 69 -3.68 17.69 4.84
CA LEU A 69 -3.28 16.81 3.72
C LEU A 69 -4.30 16.81 2.57
N ILE A 70 -5.52 17.29 2.82
CA ILE A 70 -6.64 17.39 1.88
C ILE A 70 -6.83 18.86 1.52
#